data_AF-A0A9Y4NSP0-F1
#
_entry.id   AF-A0A9Y4NSP0-F1
#
_cell.length_a   1.000
_cell.length_b   1.000
_cell.length_c   1.000
_cell.angle_alpha   90.00
_cell.angle_beta   90.00
_cell.angle_gamma   90.00
#
_symmetry.space_group_name_H-M   'P 1'
#
loop_
_entity.id
_entity.type
_entity.pdbx_description
1 polymer ?
#
loop_
_entity_poly.entity_id
_entity_poly.type
_entity_poly.pdbx_seq_one_letter_code
_entity_poly.pdbx_strand_id
1 'polypeptide(L)'
;LVEAAFFLCSYELSIRSVHSPWCFLFDKSDAKVLEYQSDLKQYWKRSHGHVISSLSSCPLFHHIFRTLDKAGRPRRSTDASPEPASILVGHAETLLPLLSLLGLYKDETPPTASNYQSQHGRTFRTSRIVPYAANLLFVLFDCQRGPRLQLLVNESPVRFPGLQAEDAPLYRDVRAAYRHLLDGCDFHRECEGRSGGRGPNTEL
;
A
#
# COMPACT_ATOMS: atom_id res chain seq x y z
N LEU A 1 24.74 1.27 16.65
CA LEU A 1 25.31 -0.09 16.75
C LEU A 1 24.22 -1.17 16.86
N VAL A 2 23.28 -1.04 17.82
CA VAL A 2 22.17 -1.99 18.05
C VAL A 2 21.32 -2.22 16.79
N GLU A 3 20.79 -1.15 16.19
CA GLU A 3 19.99 -1.24 14.95
C GLU A 3 20.76 -1.91 13.79
N ALA A 4 22.05 -1.63 13.66
CA ALA A 4 22.89 -2.23 12.63
C ALA A 4 23.07 -3.75 12.84
N ALA A 5 23.28 -4.19 14.09
CA ALA A 5 23.39 -5.62 14.40
C ALA A 5 22.06 -6.36 14.16
N PHE A 6 20.93 -5.72 14.47
CA PHE A 6 19.61 -6.27 14.14
C PHE A 6 19.41 -6.40 12.64
N PHE A 7 19.81 -5.39 11.86
CA PHE A 7 19.72 -5.47 10.41
C PHE A 7 20.65 -6.54 9.82
N LEU A 8 21.87 -6.69 10.32
CA LEU A 8 22.78 -7.77 9.92
C LEU A 8 22.14 -9.15 10.13
N CYS A 9 21.57 -9.40 11.32
CA CYS A 9 20.78 -10.60 11.57
C CYS A 9 19.65 -10.76 10.53
N SER A 10 18.85 -9.72 10.33
CA SER A 10 17.68 -9.78 9.43
C SER A 10 18.06 -10.06 7.98
N TYR A 11 19.15 -9.47 7.47
CA TYR A 11 19.61 -9.63 6.11
C TYR A 11 20.27 -10.98 5.87
N GLU A 12 21.09 -11.46 6.81
CA GLU A 12 21.68 -12.79 6.71
C GLU A 12 20.61 -13.88 6.75
N LEU A 13 19.59 -13.69 7.58
CA LEU A 13 18.44 -14.59 7.61
C LEU A 13 17.63 -14.52 6.32
N SER A 14 17.25 -13.33 5.84
CA SER A 14 16.34 -13.19 4.71
C SER A 14 16.99 -13.49 3.35
N ILE A 15 18.27 -13.18 3.18
CA ILE A 15 18.98 -13.31 1.90
C ILE A 15 19.72 -14.64 1.81
N ARG A 16 20.31 -15.10 2.92
CA ARG A 16 21.18 -16.29 2.94
C ARG A 16 20.56 -17.47 3.68
N SER A 17 19.40 -17.30 4.31
CA SER A 17 18.79 -18.31 5.17
C SER A 17 19.69 -18.72 6.34
N VAL A 18 20.53 -17.80 6.82
CA VAL A 18 21.47 -18.04 7.92
C VAL A 18 20.98 -17.38 9.20
N HIS A 19 20.80 -18.18 10.25
CA HIS A 19 20.57 -17.66 11.59
C HIS A 19 21.91 -17.30 12.24
N SER A 20 22.36 -16.05 12.06
CA SER A 20 23.71 -15.65 12.43
C SER A 20 23.86 -15.32 13.92
N PRO A 21 25.10 -15.27 14.45
CA PRO A 21 25.35 -14.88 15.83
C PRO A 21 24.80 -13.50 16.20
N TRP A 22 24.63 -12.60 15.22
CA TRP A 22 23.99 -11.30 15.42
C TRP A 22 22.55 -11.44 15.92
N CYS A 23 21.84 -12.50 15.52
CA CYS A 23 20.48 -12.77 15.97
C CYS A 23 20.41 -13.17 17.45
N PHE A 24 21.47 -13.77 18.01
CA PHE A 24 21.50 -14.18 19.42
C PHE A 24 21.64 -13.00 20.39
N LEU A 25 21.96 -11.80 19.89
CA LEU A 25 22.04 -10.59 20.70
C LEU A 25 20.66 -10.02 21.08
N PHE A 26 19.58 -10.54 20.48
CA PHE A 26 18.25 -9.98 20.60
C PHE A 26 17.26 -11.04 21.05
N ASP A 27 16.46 -10.72 22.06
CA ASP A 27 15.28 -11.50 22.38
C ASP A 27 14.02 -10.95 21.66
N LYS A 28 12.88 -11.58 21.92
CA LYS A 28 11.61 -11.17 21.31
C LYS A 28 11.16 -9.77 21.75
N SER A 29 11.49 -9.35 22.97
CA SER A 29 11.15 -8.04 23.49
C SER A 29 11.98 -6.95 22.82
N ASP A 30 13.28 -7.20 22.61
CA ASP A 30 14.17 -6.31 21.85
C ASP A 30 13.68 -6.16 20.41
N ALA A 31 13.37 -7.29 19.75
CA ALA A 31 12.89 -7.29 18.37
C ALA A 31 11.58 -6.51 18.21
N LYS A 32 10.67 -6.55 19.18
CA LYS A 32 9.42 -5.76 19.15
C LYS A 32 9.67 -4.26 19.24
N VAL A 33 10.65 -3.84 20.04
CA VAL A 33 11.03 -2.42 20.14
C VAL A 33 11.63 -1.94 18.81
N LEU A 34 12.52 -2.74 18.21
CA LEU A 34 13.14 -2.42 16.92
C LEU A 34 12.14 -2.44 15.76
N GLU A 35 11.19 -3.39 15.77
CA GLU A 35 10.06 -3.39 14.83
C GLU A 35 9.24 -2.10 14.97
N TYR A 36 8.91 -1.71 16.20
CA TYR A 36 8.16 -0.49 16.46
C TYR A 36 8.91 0.77 16.02
N GLN A 37 10.23 0.82 16.23
CA GLN A 37 11.08 1.90 15.72
C GLN A 37 11.02 1.99 14.19
N SER A 38 11.08 0.85 13.49
CA SER A 38 10.93 0.79 12.03
C SER A 38 9.53 1.26 11.59
N ASP A 39 8.49 0.83 12.30
CA ASP A 39 7.11 1.27 12.04
C ASP A 39 6.96 2.78 12.19
N LEU A 40 7.52 3.39 13.24
CA LEU A 40 7.52 4.85 13.41
C LEU A 40 8.18 5.56 12.23
N LYS A 41 9.35 5.10 11.79
CA LYS A 41 10.05 5.68 10.65
C LYS A 41 9.18 5.66 9.39
N GLN A 42 8.55 4.53 9.09
CA GLN A 42 7.73 4.38 7.89
C GLN A 42 6.39 5.10 8.00
N TYR A 43 5.74 5.04 9.15
CA TYR A 43 4.46 5.72 9.41
C TYR A 43 4.59 7.22 9.16
N TRP A 44 5.59 7.85 9.77
CA TRP A 44 5.77 9.29 9.73
C TRP A 44 6.43 9.80 8.45
N LYS A 45 7.27 9.00 7.78
CA LYS A 45 7.94 9.45 6.54
C LYS A 45 7.21 9.07 5.25
N ARG A 46 6.44 7.98 5.25
CA ARG A 46 5.96 7.33 4.01
C ARG A 46 4.47 6.96 4.02
N SER A 47 3.74 7.26 5.09
CA SER A 47 2.37 6.76 5.27
C SER A 47 1.48 7.80 5.98
N HIS A 48 0.62 7.37 6.89
CA HIS A 48 -0.45 8.16 7.52
C HIS A 48 0.02 9.31 8.41
N GLY A 49 1.33 9.43 8.68
CA GLY A 49 1.85 10.54 9.49
C GLY A 49 1.62 11.90 8.84
N HIS A 50 1.62 11.98 7.51
CA HIS A 50 1.33 13.21 6.78
C HIS A 50 0.49 12.92 5.53
N VAL A 51 -0.55 13.73 5.30
CA VAL A 51 -1.47 13.55 4.16
C VAL A 51 -0.72 13.57 2.81
N ILE A 52 0.28 14.44 2.67
CA ILE A 52 1.08 14.54 1.44
C ILE A 52 1.79 13.23 1.08
N SER A 53 2.17 12.42 2.08
CA SER A 53 2.86 11.15 1.87
C SER A 53 1.99 10.14 1.14
N SER A 54 0.67 10.12 1.37
CA SER A 54 -0.24 9.27 0.58
C SER A 54 -0.53 9.85 -0.81
N LEU A 55 -0.61 11.17 -0.93
CA LEU A 55 -0.93 11.85 -2.20
C LEU A 55 0.18 11.67 -3.25
N SER A 56 1.41 11.37 -2.86
CA SER A 56 2.45 10.99 -3.83
C SER A 56 2.08 9.74 -4.66
N SER A 57 1.09 8.96 -4.23
CA SER A 57 0.59 7.77 -4.93
C SER A 57 -0.59 8.04 -5.88
N CYS A 58 -1.06 9.30 -6.03
CA CYS A 58 -2.15 9.62 -6.98
C CYS A 58 -1.93 9.02 -8.39
N PRO A 59 -0.73 9.11 -9.01
CA PRO A 59 -0.53 8.60 -10.37
C PRO A 59 -0.71 7.08 -10.46
N LEU A 60 -0.19 6.35 -9.46
CA LEU A 60 -0.32 4.89 -9.38
C LEU A 60 -1.79 4.49 -9.12
N PHE A 61 -2.46 5.19 -8.21
CA PHE A 61 -3.87 4.99 -7.92
C PHE A 61 -4.75 5.19 -9.16
N HIS A 62 -4.56 6.29 -9.90
CA HIS A 62 -5.27 6.54 -11.16
C HIS A 62 -4.95 5.50 -12.23
N HIS A 63 -3.68 5.09 -12.35
CA HIS A 63 -3.29 4.03 -13.27
C HIS A 63 -4.05 2.73 -12.98
N ILE A 64 -4.10 2.28 -11.73
CA ILE A 64 -4.82 1.06 -11.32
C ILE A 64 -6.29 1.15 -11.71
N PHE A 65 -6.98 2.22 -11.32
CA PHE A 65 -8.42 2.36 -11.60
C PHE A 65 -8.74 2.54 -13.09
N ARG A 66 -7.85 3.17 -13.87
CA ARG A 66 -7.97 3.23 -15.34
C ARG A 66 -7.84 1.85 -15.97
N THR A 67 -6.91 1.04 -15.48
CA THR A 67 -6.72 -0.35 -15.96
C THR A 67 -7.94 -1.20 -15.61
N LEU A 68 -8.45 -1.10 -14.39
CA LEU A 68 -9.68 -1.78 -13.95
C LEU A 68 -10.90 -1.34 -14.76
N ASP A 69 -11.02 -0.06 -15.14
CA ASP A 69 -12.08 0.39 -16.03
C ASP A 69 -12.01 -0.21 -17.41
N LYS A 70 -10.81 -0.22 -18.00
CA LYS A 70 -10.61 -0.82 -19.31
C LYS A 70 -10.97 -2.31 -19.29
N ALA A 71 -10.67 -2.99 -18.18
CA ALA A 71 -11.01 -4.39 -17.96
C ALA A 71 -12.49 -4.64 -17.68
N GLY A 72 -13.17 -3.76 -16.94
CA GLY A 72 -14.58 -3.92 -16.53
C GLY A 72 -15.62 -3.34 -17.49
N ARG A 73 -15.22 -2.69 -18.59
CA ARG A 73 -16.16 -2.16 -19.59
C ARG A 73 -16.99 -3.28 -20.24
N PRO A 74 -18.30 -3.09 -20.43
CA PRO A 74 -19.12 -3.98 -21.24
C PRO A 74 -18.52 -4.11 -22.64
N ARG A 75 -18.37 -5.34 -23.13
CA ARG A 75 -17.82 -5.64 -24.46
C ARG A 75 -18.86 -6.30 -25.34
N ARG A 76 -18.75 -6.05 -26.64
CA ARG A 76 -19.38 -6.87 -27.66
C ARG A 76 -18.52 -8.11 -27.87
N SER A 77 -19.12 -9.20 -28.36
CA SER A 77 -18.41 -10.45 -28.67
C SER A 77 -17.26 -10.29 -29.67
N THR A 78 -17.25 -9.19 -30.43
CA THR A 78 -16.24 -8.86 -31.43
C THR A 78 -15.05 -8.07 -30.87
N ASP A 79 -15.12 -7.58 -29.64
CA ASP A 79 -14.05 -6.78 -29.05
C ASP A 79 -12.91 -7.71 -28.58
N ALA A 80 -11.67 -7.25 -28.70
CA ALA A 80 -10.53 -7.96 -28.13
C ALA A 80 -10.69 -8.14 -26.61
N SER A 81 -10.26 -9.30 -26.10
CA SER A 81 -10.20 -9.55 -24.66
C SER A 81 -9.34 -8.49 -23.97
N PRO A 82 -9.66 -8.10 -22.73
CA PRO A 82 -8.78 -7.22 -21.97
C PRO A 82 -7.44 -7.89 -21.72
N GLU A 83 -6.42 -7.08 -21.49
CA GLU A 83 -5.16 -7.56 -20.92
C GLU A 83 -5.47 -8.33 -19.63
N PRO A 84 -5.02 -9.59 -19.51
CA PRO A 84 -5.42 -10.46 -18.42
C PRO A 84 -4.80 -10.03 -17.08
N ALA A 85 -3.67 -9.33 -17.11
CA ALA A 85 -2.97 -8.84 -15.93
C ALA A 85 -2.15 -7.59 -16.23
N SER A 86 -1.93 -6.78 -15.20
CA SER A 86 -0.94 -5.71 -15.17
C SER A 86 -0.05 -5.94 -13.96
N ILE A 87 1.26 -6.09 -14.18
CA ILE A 87 2.24 -6.41 -13.14
C ILE A 87 3.17 -5.21 -12.99
N LEU A 88 3.19 -4.65 -11.78
CA LEU A 88 4.04 -3.52 -11.43
C LEU A 88 5.00 -3.95 -10.33
N VAL A 89 6.27 -3.58 -10.47
CA VAL A 89 7.31 -3.84 -9.48
C VAL A 89 7.80 -2.50 -8.95
N GLY A 90 7.94 -2.40 -7.64
CA GLY A 90 8.38 -1.19 -6.97
C GLY A 90 9.07 -1.50 -5.65
N HIS A 91 9.10 -0.49 -4.78
CA HIS A 91 9.73 -0.57 -3.46
C HIS A 91 8.68 -0.57 -2.36
N ALA A 92 9.09 -0.92 -1.13
CA ALA A 92 8.23 -0.75 0.04
C ALA A 92 7.77 0.71 0.18
N GLU A 93 8.66 1.65 -0.14
CA GLU A 93 8.41 3.09 -0.12
C GLU A 93 7.45 3.58 -1.21
N THR A 94 7.14 2.78 -2.24
CA THR A 94 6.08 3.09 -3.21
C THR A 94 4.75 2.44 -2.82
N LEU A 95 4.80 1.27 -2.18
CA LEU A 95 3.62 0.54 -1.74
C LEU A 95 2.96 1.18 -0.50
N LEU A 96 3.75 1.63 0.47
CA LEU A 96 3.24 2.27 1.70
C LEU A 96 2.37 3.51 1.43
N PRO A 97 2.78 4.47 0.56
CA PRO A 97 1.92 5.57 0.13
C PRO A 97 0.58 5.10 -0.44
N LEU A 98 0.59 4.07 -1.30
CA LEU A 98 -0.63 3.54 -1.92
C LEU A 98 -1.57 2.92 -0.87
N LEU A 99 -1.05 2.06 0.02
CA LEU A 99 -1.82 1.48 1.11
C LEU A 99 -2.45 2.57 1.99
N SER A 100 -1.69 3.65 2.22
CA SER A 100 -2.16 4.79 3.01
C SER A 100 -3.23 5.60 2.29
N LEU A 101 -3.06 5.81 0.97
CA LEU A 101 -4.02 6.49 0.10
C LEU A 101 -5.35 5.71 0.01
N LEU A 102 -5.28 4.38 0.03
CA LEU A 102 -6.45 3.49 0.15
C LEU A 102 -7.05 3.47 1.56
N GLY A 103 -6.46 4.19 2.54
CA GLY A 103 -6.95 4.24 3.91
C GLY A 103 -6.72 2.96 4.72
N LEU A 104 -5.86 2.05 4.26
CA LEU A 104 -5.59 0.79 4.94
C LEU A 104 -4.61 0.96 6.11
N TYR A 105 -4.75 0.11 7.13
CA TYR A 105 -3.85 0.03 8.29
C TYR A 105 -3.63 1.38 9.00
N LYS A 106 -4.68 2.21 9.06
CA LYS A 106 -4.67 3.46 9.82
C LYS A 106 -5.11 3.17 11.25
N ASP A 107 -4.17 3.26 12.18
CA ASP A 107 -4.48 3.12 13.60
C ASP A 107 -5.35 4.27 14.12
N GLU A 108 -6.28 3.96 15.04
CA GLU A 108 -7.11 4.97 15.71
C GLU A 108 -6.24 5.98 16.49
N THR A 109 -5.26 5.46 17.23
CA THR A 109 -4.23 6.27 17.89
C THR A 109 -2.93 6.14 17.11
N PRO A 110 -2.41 7.23 16.51
CA PRO A 110 -1.16 7.17 15.76
C PRO A 110 0.01 6.64 16.61
N PRO A 111 0.90 5.82 16.04
CA PRO A 111 2.10 5.38 16.74
C PRO A 111 3.04 6.57 16.97
N THR A 112 3.51 6.74 18.20
CA THR A 112 4.46 7.79 18.60
C THR A 112 5.62 7.18 19.38
N ALA A 113 6.73 7.90 19.49
CA ALA A 113 7.88 7.42 20.28
C ALA A 113 7.53 7.13 21.75
N SER A 114 6.47 7.74 22.30
CA SER A 114 6.08 7.61 23.71
C SER A 114 5.00 6.55 23.99
N ASN A 115 4.31 6.02 22.97
CA ASN A 115 3.14 5.17 23.17
C ASN A 115 3.34 3.68 22.81
N TYR A 116 4.60 3.22 22.70
CA TYR A 116 4.96 1.82 22.44
C TYR A 116 4.18 0.82 23.31
N GLN A 117 4.10 1.08 24.62
CA GLN A 117 3.45 0.17 25.56
C GLN A 117 1.93 0.02 25.34
N SER A 118 1.29 1.02 24.76
CA SER A 118 -0.13 0.98 24.37
C SER A 118 -0.35 0.54 22.91
N GLN A 119 0.72 0.39 22.12
CA GLN A 119 0.67 0.09 20.68
C GLN A 119 1.05 -1.35 20.31
N HIS A 120 0.89 -2.28 21.23
CA HIS A 120 1.09 -3.71 20.98
C HIS A 120 0.09 -4.27 19.95
N GLY A 121 -1.14 -3.73 19.91
CA GLY A 121 -2.24 -4.14 19.03
C GLY A 121 -2.38 -3.35 17.73
N ARG A 122 -1.36 -2.57 17.34
CA ARG A 122 -1.40 -1.73 16.13
C ARG A 122 -1.61 -2.53 14.86
N THR A 123 -2.34 -1.94 13.94
CA THR A 123 -2.57 -2.41 12.57
C THR A 123 -1.44 -1.98 11.64
N PHE A 124 -0.85 -0.79 11.84
CA PHE A 124 0.31 -0.36 11.08
C PHE A 124 1.58 -1.07 11.57
N ARG A 125 1.89 -2.20 10.95
CA ARG A 125 3.07 -3.01 11.25
C ARG A 125 3.78 -3.41 9.97
N THR A 126 4.87 -2.71 9.65
CA THR A 126 5.62 -2.80 8.39
C THR A 126 6.14 -4.19 8.11
N SER A 127 6.56 -4.93 9.16
CA SER A 127 6.99 -6.34 9.06
C SER A 127 5.89 -7.28 8.53
N ARG A 128 4.61 -6.89 8.62
CA ARG A 128 3.46 -7.66 8.12
C ARG A 128 2.87 -7.13 6.83
N ILE A 129 2.87 -5.81 6.63
CA ILE A 129 2.21 -5.18 5.47
C ILE A 129 3.18 -4.99 4.30
N VAL A 130 4.46 -4.74 4.56
CA VAL A 130 5.51 -4.55 3.54
C VAL A 130 6.80 -5.35 3.82
N PRO A 131 6.73 -6.68 4.06
CA PRO A 131 7.93 -7.52 4.11
C PRO A 131 8.66 -7.58 2.76
N TYR A 132 9.79 -8.29 2.72
CA TYR A 132 10.38 -8.69 1.44
C TYR A 132 9.36 -9.45 0.59
N ALA A 133 9.31 -9.13 -0.71
CA ALA A 133 8.33 -9.65 -1.67
C ALA A 133 6.86 -9.33 -1.33
N ALA A 134 6.61 -8.27 -0.55
CA ALA A 134 5.26 -7.78 -0.33
C ALA A 134 4.53 -7.47 -1.63
N ASN A 135 3.24 -7.76 -1.66
CA ASN A 135 2.40 -7.63 -2.85
C ASN A 135 1.02 -7.07 -2.50
N LEU A 136 0.43 -6.36 -3.46
CA LEU A 136 -0.92 -5.81 -3.42
C LEU A 136 -1.62 -6.18 -4.71
N LEU A 137 -2.71 -6.94 -4.61
CA LEU A 137 -3.44 -7.45 -5.76
C LEU A 137 -4.85 -6.89 -5.78
N PHE A 138 -5.25 -6.38 -6.95
CA PHE A 138 -6.62 -6.02 -7.27
C PHE A 138 -7.18 -7.05 -8.24
N VAL A 139 -8.14 -7.86 -7.78
CA VAL A 139 -8.76 -8.92 -8.60
C VAL A 139 -10.16 -8.48 -9.00
N LEU A 140 -10.36 -8.27 -10.30
CA LEU A 140 -11.65 -7.90 -10.87
C LEU A 140 -12.36 -9.15 -11.39
N PHE A 141 -13.44 -9.55 -10.73
CA PHE A 141 -14.28 -10.66 -11.13
C PHE A 141 -15.40 -10.18 -12.06
N ASP A 142 -15.67 -10.96 -13.11
CA ASP A 142 -16.89 -10.84 -13.88
C ASP A 142 -17.99 -11.66 -13.20
N CYS A 143 -19.07 -11.00 -12.79
CA CYS A 143 -20.16 -11.61 -12.05
C CYS A 143 -21.51 -11.19 -12.66
N GLN A 144 -22.52 -12.06 -12.55
CA GLN A 144 -23.85 -11.82 -13.16
C GLN A 144 -24.49 -10.48 -12.75
N ARG A 145 -24.23 -10.00 -11.53
CA ARG A 145 -24.77 -8.74 -10.99
C ARG A 145 -23.84 -7.53 -11.19
N GLY A 146 -22.88 -7.66 -12.09
CA GLY A 146 -21.85 -6.66 -12.39
C GLY A 146 -20.49 -7.01 -11.77
N PRO A 147 -19.41 -6.35 -12.23
CA PRO A 147 -18.06 -6.68 -11.82
C PRO A 147 -17.83 -6.43 -10.33
N ARG A 148 -17.06 -7.30 -9.70
CA ARG A 148 -16.71 -7.25 -8.28
C ARG A 148 -15.21 -7.14 -8.11
N LEU A 149 -14.75 -6.36 -7.13
CA LEU A 149 -13.34 -6.09 -6.92
C LEU A 149 -12.90 -6.59 -5.55
N GLN A 150 -11.92 -7.49 -5.52
CA GLN A 150 -11.28 -7.96 -4.30
C GLN A 150 -9.88 -7.35 -4.17
N LEU A 151 -9.51 -6.99 -2.95
CA LEU A 151 -8.18 -6.52 -2.60
C LEU A 151 -7.47 -7.59 -1.79
N LEU A 152 -6.22 -7.88 -2.11
CA LEU A 152 -5.36 -8.75 -1.33
C LEU A 152 -4.06 -8.04 -1.00
N VAL A 153 -3.63 -8.12 0.26
CA VAL A 153 -2.32 -7.67 0.71
C VAL A 153 -1.57 -8.91 1.19
N ASN A 154 -0.41 -9.18 0.59
CA ASN A 154 0.37 -10.39 0.88
C ASN A 154 -0.51 -11.65 0.83
N GLU A 155 -1.16 -11.81 -0.33
CA GLU A 155 -2.04 -12.94 -0.66
C GLU A 155 -3.26 -13.13 0.28
N SER A 156 -3.48 -12.21 1.21
CA SER A 156 -4.56 -12.28 2.18
C SER A 156 -5.65 -11.27 1.83
N PRO A 157 -6.94 -11.68 1.74
CA PRO A 157 -8.03 -10.76 1.47
C PRO A 157 -8.10 -9.62 2.50
N VAL A 158 -8.25 -8.40 2.01
CA VAL A 158 -8.43 -7.19 2.83
C VAL A 158 -9.66 -6.44 2.35
N ARG A 159 -10.45 -5.91 3.29
CA ARG A 159 -11.66 -5.15 2.98
C ARG A 159 -11.35 -3.68 2.74
N PHE A 160 -11.99 -3.11 1.74
CA PHE A 160 -11.91 -1.67 1.47
C PHE A 160 -12.54 -0.87 2.62
N PRO A 161 -11.87 0.18 3.14
CA PRO A 161 -12.46 1.07 4.14
C PRO A 161 -13.84 1.59 3.70
N GLY A 162 -14.82 1.53 4.62
CA GLY A 162 -16.22 1.88 4.34
C GLY A 162 -17.05 0.80 3.63
N LEU A 163 -16.46 -0.29 3.14
CA LEU A 163 -17.14 -1.41 2.46
C LEU A 163 -16.83 -2.75 3.15
N GLN A 164 -17.24 -2.89 4.41
CA GLN A 164 -16.80 -3.98 5.30
C GLN A 164 -17.71 -5.22 5.29
N ALA A 165 -18.84 -5.18 4.56
CA ALA A 165 -19.83 -6.26 4.55
C ALA A 165 -19.39 -7.49 3.75
N GLU A 166 -18.56 -7.31 2.72
CA GLU A 166 -18.15 -8.38 1.79
C GLU A 166 -16.68 -8.19 1.41
N ASP A 167 -15.95 -9.29 1.16
CA ASP A 167 -14.53 -9.23 0.76
C ASP A 167 -14.32 -8.79 -0.71
N ALA A 168 -15.36 -8.92 -1.54
CA ALA A 168 -15.36 -8.53 -2.95
C ALA A 168 -16.62 -7.72 -3.30
N PRO A 169 -16.71 -6.44 -2.86
CA PRO A 169 -17.84 -5.57 -3.15
C PRO A 169 -17.97 -5.27 -4.65
N LEU A 170 -19.12 -4.72 -5.06
CA LEU A 170 -19.31 -4.27 -6.44
C LEU A 170 -18.27 -3.20 -6.79
N TYR A 171 -17.65 -3.31 -7.97
CA TYR A 171 -16.61 -2.39 -8.41
C TYR A 171 -17.10 -0.93 -8.45
N ARG A 172 -18.36 -0.71 -8.81
CA ARG A 172 -18.98 0.63 -8.80
C ARG A 172 -19.05 1.24 -7.40
N ASP A 173 -19.22 0.43 -6.36
CA ASP A 173 -19.34 0.91 -4.97
C ASP A 173 -17.94 1.28 -4.45
N VAL A 174 -16.91 0.50 -4.82
CA VAL A 174 -15.51 0.85 -4.56
C VAL A 174 -15.14 2.18 -5.25
N ARG A 175 -15.54 2.35 -6.51
CA ARG A 175 -15.36 3.63 -7.22
C ARG A 175 -16.05 4.79 -6.52
N ALA A 176 -17.28 4.59 -6.05
CA ALA A 176 -18.01 5.62 -5.33
C ALA A 176 -17.30 6.01 -4.03
N ALA A 177 -16.80 5.02 -3.27
CA ALA A 177 -16.05 5.25 -2.04
C ALA A 177 -14.78 6.10 -2.26
N TYR A 178 -14.07 5.87 -3.38
CA TYR A 178 -12.85 6.61 -3.72
C TYR A 178 -13.05 7.75 -4.71
N ARG A 179 -14.28 8.20 -4.98
CA ARG A 179 -14.58 9.26 -5.96
C ARG A 179 -13.76 10.53 -5.72
N HIS A 180 -13.62 10.92 -4.45
CA HIS A 180 -12.83 12.09 -4.05
C HIS A 180 -11.35 12.02 -4.47
N LEU A 181 -10.76 10.82 -4.56
CA LEU A 181 -9.40 10.62 -5.06
C LEU A 181 -9.36 10.49 -6.59
N LEU A 182 -10.34 9.79 -7.16
CA LEU A 182 -10.43 9.61 -8.61
C LEU A 182 -10.56 10.96 -9.33
N ASP A 183 -11.35 11.88 -8.75
CA ASP A 183 -11.63 13.19 -9.37
C ASP A 183 -10.69 14.30 -8.86
N GLY A 184 -10.09 14.14 -7.68
CA GLY A 184 -9.43 15.25 -6.96
C GLY A 184 -7.95 15.06 -6.62
N CYS A 185 -7.37 13.87 -6.76
CA CYS A 185 -5.98 13.60 -6.39
C CYS A 185 -5.05 14.03 -7.53
N ASP A 186 -4.36 15.16 -7.40
CA ASP A 186 -3.46 15.71 -8.44
C ASP A 186 -2.02 15.77 -7.95
N PHE A 187 -1.17 14.88 -8.44
CA PHE A 187 0.24 14.79 -8.05
C PHE A 187 1.03 16.09 -8.32
N HIS A 188 0.83 16.71 -9.49
CA HIS A 188 1.59 17.91 -9.86
C HIS A 188 1.20 19.08 -8.97
N ARG A 189 -0.09 19.23 -8.68
CA ARG A 189 -0.56 20.26 -7.77
C ARG A 189 0.03 20.10 -6.37
N GLU A 190 0.10 18.87 -5.86
CA GLU A 190 0.57 18.59 -4.51
C GLU A 190 2.10 18.68 -4.38
N CYS A 191 2.86 18.32 -5.42
CA CYS A 191 4.32 18.25 -5.37
C CYS A 191 5.06 19.46 -5.99
N GLU A 192 4.46 20.15 -6.97
CA GLU A 192 5.15 21.19 -7.74
C GLU A 192 4.72 22.62 -7.39
N GLY A 193 3.84 22.81 -6.41
CA GLY A 193 3.53 24.11 -5.78
C GLY A 193 3.32 25.26 -6.78
N ARG A 194 2.12 25.39 -7.37
CA ARG A 194 1.74 26.43 -8.36
C ARG A 194 2.78 26.62 -9.47
N SER A 195 2.54 25.97 -10.60
CA SER A 195 3.26 26.16 -11.86
C SER A 195 3.35 27.64 -12.28
N GLY A 196 4.50 28.27 -12.02
CA GLY A 196 5.08 29.20 -12.98
C GLY A 196 5.41 28.38 -14.23
N GLY A 197 4.63 28.57 -15.30
CA GLY A 197 4.51 27.60 -16.39
C GLY A 197 5.80 27.19 -17.11
N ARG A 198 5.75 25.97 -17.67
CA ARG A 198 6.41 25.46 -18.90
C ARG A 198 6.02 23.98 -19.01
N GLY A 199 5.28 23.57 -20.03
CA GLY A 199 5.80 23.16 -21.34
C GLY A 199 5.27 21.74 -21.62
N PRO A 200 5.07 21.32 -22.88
CA PRO A 200 4.26 20.14 -23.19
C PRO A 200 4.91 18.85 -22.68
N ASN A 201 4.11 18.06 -21.95
CA ASN A 201 4.47 16.76 -21.43
C ASN A 201 4.92 15.83 -22.56
N THR A 202 6.16 15.37 -22.52
CA THR A 202 6.58 14.17 -23.25
C THR A 202 6.19 12.96 -22.40
N GLU A 203 5.40 12.08 -22.99
CA GLU A 203 4.95 10.81 -22.42
C GLU A 203 6.12 9.89 -22.04
N LEU A 204 5.87 8.99 -21.07
CA LEU A 204 6.67 7.80 -20.78
C LEU A 204 6.74 6.87 -22.00
#